data_AF-A0A074TF86-F1
#
_entry.id   AF-A0A074TF86-F1
#
_cell.length_a   1.000
_cell.length_b   1.000
_cell.length_c   1.000
_cell.angle_alpha   90.00
_cell.angle_beta   90.00
_cell.angle_gamma   90.00
#
_symmetry.space_group_name_H-M   'P 1'
#
loop_
_entity.id
_entity.type
_entity.pdbx_description
1 polymer ?
#
loop_
_entity_poly.entity_id
_entity_poly.type
_entity_poly.pdbx_seq_one_letter_code
_entity_poly.pdbx_strand_id
1 'polypeptide(L)' 'MADQLEAAKALIENLGGPTKVSESLGLHRSTVQRWVMTFDKGGRSGVIKSTQLSRLFALADSAGVQYDRADFVPRAGQI' A
#
# COMPACT_ATOMS: atom_id res chain seq x y z
N MET A 1 -4.23 -14.67 -8.37
CA MET A 1 -3.32 -14.71 -7.21
C MET A 1 -2.60 -13.38 -7.19
N ALA A 2 -3.17 -12.35 -6.55
CA ALA A 2 -2.48 -11.08 -6.41
C ALA A 2 -1.79 -11.09 -5.05
N ASP A 3 -0.46 -10.98 -5.09
CA ASP A 3 0.39 -10.81 -3.92
C ASP A 3 0.12 -9.41 -3.33
N GLN A 4 0.03 -9.27 -2.00
CA GLN A 4 -0.25 -7.99 -1.35
C GLN A 4 0.75 -6.91 -1.79
N LEU A 5 1.98 -7.31 -2.12
CA LEU A 5 3.02 -6.44 -2.66
C LEU A 5 2.63 -5.82 -3.99
N GLU A 6 2.07 -6.62 -4.90
CA GLU A 6 1.68 -6.16 -6.24
C GLU A 6 0.48 -5.24 -6.15
N ALA A 7 -0.49 -5.55 -5.29
CA ALA A 7 -1.62 -4.66 -5.02
C ALA A 7 -1.16 -3.32 -4.42
N ALA A 8 -0.24 -3.36 -3.45
CA ALA A 8 0.34 -2.15 -2.87
C ALA A 8 1.10 -1.32 -3.90
N LYS A 9 1.92 -1.95 -4.75
CA LYS A 9 2.64 -1.28 -5.84
C LYS A 9 1.67 -0.61 -6.80
N ALA A 10 0.74 -1.38 -7.35
CA ALA A 10 -0.24 -0.87 -8.31
C ALA A 10 -1.04 0.30 -7.73
N LEU A 11 -1.52 0.17 -6.50
CA LEU A 11 -2.27 1.25 -5.85
C LEU A 11 -1.40 2.51 -5.67
N ILE A 12 -0.17 2.35 -5.16
CA ILE A 12 0.72 3.49 -4.91
C ILE A 12 1.14 4.16 -6.22
N GLU A 13 1.41 3.39 -7.28
CA GLU A 13 1.73 3.93 -8.61
C GLU A 13 0.54 4.69 -9.21
N ASN A 14 -0.68 4.13 -9.14
CA ASN A 14 -1.89 4.81 -9.61
C ASN A 14 -2.20 6.10 -8.84
N LEU A 15 -1.80 6.18 -7.57
CA LEU A 15 -1.90 7.40 -6.76
C LEU A 15 -0.80 8.45 -7.08
N GLY A 16 0.07 8.16 -8.04
CA GLY A 16 1.17 9.04 -8.46
C GLY A 16 2.50 8.76 -7.75
N GLY A 17 2.67 7.55 -7.22
CA GLY A 17 3.91 7.02 -6.68
C GLY A 17 4.13 7.28 -5.19
N PRO A 18 5.21 6.71 -4.61
CA PRO A 18 5.45 6.71 -3.17
C PRO A 18 5.68 8.11 -2.60
N THR A 19 6.22 9.04 -3.38
CA THR A 19 6.43 10.43 -2.95
C THR A 19 5.10 11.15 -2.76
N LYS A 20 4.23 11.13 -3.78
CA LYS A 20 2.93 11.81 -3.73
C LYS A 20 2.03 11.24 -2.64
N VAL A 21 2.00 9.91 -2.51
CA VAL A 21 1.29 9.23 -1.43
C VAL A 21 1.84 9.62 -0.05
N SER A 22 3.16 9.75 0.08
CA SER A 22 3.78 10.17 1.35
C SER A 22 3.37 11.58 1.77
N GLU A 23 3.31 12.51 0.80
CA GLU A 23 2.87 13.89 1.01
C GLU A 23 1.39 13.95 1.37
N SER A 24 0.53 13.25 0.62
CA SER A 24 -0.92 13.21 0.88
C SER A 24 -1.27 12.60 2.23
N LEU A 25 -0.51 11.59 2.68
CA LEU A 25 -0.74 10.93 3.96
C LEU A 25 0.01 11.58 5.13
N GLY A 26 0.91 12.53 4.88
CA GLY A 26 1.79 13.11 5.90
C GLY A 26 2.70 12.05 6.55
N LEU A 27 3.15 11.07 5.76
CA LEU A 27 4.04 10.00 6.21
C LEU A 27 5.44 10.21 5.65
N HIS A 28 6.45 9.70 6.34
CA HIS A 28 7.80 9.70 5.80
C HIS A 28 7.88 8.84 4.53
N ARG A 29 8.52 9.35 3.46
CA ARG A 29 8.68 8.64 2.16
C ARG A 29 9.15 7.21 2.33
N SER A 30 10.13 6.96 3.20
CA SER A 30 10.66 5.61 3.44
C SER A 30 9.61 4.64 4.00
N THR A 31 8.59 5.12 4.71
CA THR A 31 7.49 4.28 5.19
C THR A 31 6.67 3.75 4.02
N VAL A 32 6.31 4.62 3.08
CA VAL A 32 5.55 4.27 1.88
C VAL A 32 6.39 3.38 0.97
N GLN A 33 7.68 3.71 0.80
CA GLN A 33 8.61 2.89 0.04
C GLN A 33 8.75 1.47 0.61
N ARG A 34 8.76 1.32 1.95
CA ARG A 34 8.80 -0.01 2.57
C ARG A 34 7.57 -0.86 2.28
N TRP A 35 6.41 -0.27 2.01
CA TRP A 35 5.20 -1.02 1.65
C TRP A 35 5.36 -1.76 0.32
N VAL A 36 6.05 -1.15 -0.64
CA VAL A 36 6.27 -1.69 -1.99
C VAL A 36 7.57 -2.50 -2.14
N MET A 37 8.27 -2.75 -1.04
CA MET A 37 9.51 -3.54 -1.00
C MET A 37 9.28 -4.89 -0.32
N THR A 38 9.98 -5.93 -0.76
CA THR A 38 9.98 -7.26 -0.14
C THR A 38 10.65 -7.26 1.23
N PHE A 39 10.35 -8.25 2.08
CA PHE A 39 10.99 -8.41 3.39
C PHE A 39 12.51 -8.58 3.30
N ASP A 40 13.00 -9.32 2.30
CA ASP A 40 14.43 -9.51 2.00
C ASP A 40 15.20 -8.18 1.86
N LYS A 41 14.54 -7.16 1.32
CA LYS A 41 15.12 -5.82 1.12
C LYS A 41 14.77 -4.83 2.25
N GLY A 42 14.32 -5.33 3.41
CA GLY A 42 13.91 -4.50 4.55
C GLY A 42 12.55 -3.81 4.37
N GLY A 43 11.72 -4.29 3.44
CA GLY A 43 10.36 -3.85 3.21
C GLY A 43 9.32 -4.60 4.04
N ARG A 44 8.05 -4.50 3.62
CA ARG A 44 6.89 -5.11 4.28
C ARG A 44 6.09 -6.03 3.37
N SER A 45 6.54 -6.23 2.13
CA SER A 45 5.90 -7.10 1.14
C SER A 45 4.40 -6.82 0.96
N GLY A 46 4.00 -5.54 0.91
CA GLY A 46 2.60 -5.14 0.80
C GLY A 46 1.83 -5.04 2.12
N VAL A 47 2.46 -5.38 3.25
CA VAL A 47 1.80 -5.28 4.57
C VAL A 47 1.75 -3.83 5.04
N ILE A 48 0.54 -3.28 5.07
CA ILE A 48 0.22 -1.92 5.51
C ILE A 48 -0.61 -2.01 6.79
N LYS A 49 -0.29 -1.17 7.79
CA LYS A 49 -1.08 -1.13 9.03
C LYS A 49 -2.50 -0.67 8.73
N SER A 50 -3.50 -1.27 9.39
CA SER A 50 -4.92 -0.96 9.18
C SER A 50 -5.23 0.55 9.18
N THR A 51 -4.70 1.33 10.13
CA THR A 51 -4.88 2.79 10.18
C THR A 51 -4.33 3.51 8.93
N GLN A 52 -3.20 3.05 8.39
CA GLN A 52 -2.59 3.63 7.19
C GLN A 52 -3.35 3.20 5.94
N LEU A 53 -3.83 1.95 5.93
CA LEU A 53 -4.59 1.39 4.83
C LEU A 53 -5.93 2.12 4.65
N SER A 54 -6.66 2.40 5.73
CA SER A 54 -7.90 3.19 5.65
C SER A 54 -7.68 4.59 5.07
N ARG A 55 -6.56 5.24 5.42
CA ARG A 55 -6.21 6.56 4.86
C ARG A 55 -5.81 6.45 3.38
N LEU A 56 -5.12 5.38 2.99
CA LEU A 56 -4.75 5.12 1.60
C LEU A 56 -6.00 4.87 0.73
N PHE A 57 -6.98 4.12 1.26
CA PHE A 57 -8.26 3.89 0.60
C PHE A 57 -9.08 5.16 0.44
N ALA A 58 -9.11 6.04 1.45
CA ALA A 58 -9.78 7.34 1.36
C ALA A 58 -9.10 8.24 0.30
N LEU A 59 -7.77 8.20 0.22
CA LEU A 59 -7.01 8.92 -0.81
C LEU A 59 -7.32 8.38 -2.21
N ALA A 60 -7.37 7.06 -2.36
CA ALA A 60 -7.69 6.41 -3.64
C ALA A 60 -9.12 6.69 -4.10
N ASP A 61 -10.08 6.66 -3.18
CA ASP A 61 -11.47 7.05 -3.45
C ASP A 61 -11.57 8.51 -3.91
N SER A 62 -10.90 9.43 -3.21
CA SER A 62 -10.83 10.85 -3.59
C SER A 62 -10.15 11.09 -4.93
N ALA A 63 -9.20 10.22 -5.31
CA ALA A 63 -8.48 10.29 -6.58
C ALA A 63 -9.18 9.54 -7.73
N GLY A 64 -10.31 8.84 -7.46
CA GLY A 64 -11.00 8.02 -8.45
C GLY A 64 -10.20 6.78 -8.89
N VAL A 65 -9.25 6.32 -8.08
CA VAL A 65 -8.42 5.15 -8.37
C VAL A 65 -9.18 3.89 -7.96
N GLN A 66 -9.28 2.93 -8.86
CA GLN A 66 -9.87 1.62 -8.55
C GLN A 66 -8.88 0.73 -7.80
N TYR A 67 -9.34 0.09 -6.74
CA TYR A 67 -8.58 -0.87 -5.95
C TYR A 67 -9.53 -1.92 -5.35
N ASP A 68 -9.02 -3.12 -5.11
CA ASP A 68 -9.75 -4.15 -4.39
C ASP A 68 -9.25 -4.22 -2.95
N ARG A 69 -10.18 -4.25 -1.99
CA ARG A 69 -9.82 -4.28 -0.56
C ARG A 69 -9.35 -5.65 -0.11
N ALA A 70 -9.81 -6.72 -0.75
CA ALA A 70 -9.45 -8.09 -0.39
C ALA A 70 -7.96 -8.38 -0.67
N ASP A 71 -7.36 -7.66 -1.63
CA ASP A 71 -5.93 -7.76 -1.93
C ASP A 71 -5.03 -7.24 -0.79
N PHE A 72 -5.57 -6.47 0.16
CA PHE A 72 -4.82 -5.94 1.30
C PHE A 72 -5.14 -6.67 2.62
N VAL A 73 -6.03 -7.65 2.60
CA VAL A 73 -6.35 -8.46 3.77
C VAL A 73 -5.32 -9.60 3.86
N PRO A 74 -4.62 -9.79 4.99
CA PRO A 74 -3.77 -10.95 5.17
C PRO A 74 -4.63 -12.21 5.06
N ARG A 75 -4.35 -13.09 4.09
CA ARG A 75 -5.03 -14.39 4.03
C ARG A 75 -4.64 -15.17 5.28
N ALA A 76 -5.64 -15.53 6.07
CA ALA A 76 -5.48 -16.42 7.23
C ALA A 76 -4.83 -17.72 6.75
N GLY A 77 -3.54 -17.91 7.06
CA GLY A 77 -2.72 -18.99 6.50
C GLY A 77 -1.24 -18.62 6.31
N GLN A 78 -0.87 -17.35 6.45
CA GLN A 78 0.52 -16.92 6.65
C GLN A 78 0.85 -16.93 8.16
N ILE A 79 0.97 -18.13 8.72
CA ILE A 79 1.60 -18.39 10.03
C ILE A 79 2.85 -19.23 9.80
#